data_AF-K1S2A2-F1
#
_entry.id   AF-K1S2A2-F1
#
_cell.length_a   1.000
_cell.length_b   1.000
_cell.length_c   1.000
_cell.angle_alpha   90.00
_cell.angle_beta   90.00
_cell.angle_gamma   90.00
#
_symmetry.space_group_name_H-M   'P 1'
#
loop_
_entity.id
_entity.type
_entity.pdbx_description
1 polymer ?
#
loop_
_entity_poly.entity_id
_entity_poly.type
_entity_poly.pdbx_seq_one_letter_code
_entity_poly.pdbx_strand_id
1 'polypeptide(L)'
;MLNWNLRDVLYVSKNSLKYVPKINVRDRHRHKQHSFLDYCLYNFFLRVFWRKVRQQGEDFHMEVAYFRQLRSAVEDFCNEQKKNPVFKRRVFEAEANEFHPDIAINKDLCELMTLNEVDFTNKLKWRQFPNLRP
;
A
#
# COMPACT_ATOMS: atom_id res chain seq x y z
N MET A 1 -1.07 13.83 15.04
CA MET A 1 -0.96 13.04 13.77
C MET A 1 -1.93 11.87 13.85
N LEU A 2 -2.20 11.19 12.74
CA LEU A 2 -3.35 10.28 12.50
C LEU A 2 -3.46 9.03 13.42
N ASN A 3 -2.62 8.91 14.46
CA ASN A 3 -2.58 7.77 15.41
C ASN A 3 -2.51 6.40 14.72
N TRP A 4 -1.83 6.32 13.59
CA TRP A 4 -1.61 5.10 12.83
C TRP A 4 -0.41 4.32 13.37
N ASN A 5 -0.51 3.00 13.34
CA ASN A 5 0.61 2.07 13.56
C ASN A 5 0.89 1.27 12.27
N LEU A 6 1.93 0.41 12.28
CA LEU A 6 2.31 -0.37 11.09
C LEU A 6 1.18 -1.23 10.53
N ARG A 7 0.29 -1.77 11.38
CA ARG A 7 -0.86 -2.59 10.93
C ARG A 7 -1.79 -1.81 10.01
N ASP A 8 -2.00 -0.53 10.30
CA ASP A 8 -2.94 0.34 9.57
C ASP A 8 -2.44 0.66 8.15
N VAL A 9 -1.14 0.53 7.91
CA VAL A 9 -0.49 0.81 6.63
C VAL A 9 0.00 -0.45 5.91
N LEU A 10 -0.29 -1.65 6.44
CA LEU A 10 -0.03 -2.90 5.72
C LEU A 10 -0.95 -3.04 4.51
N TYR A 11 -0.39 -3.53 3.40
CA TYR A 11 -1.14 -3.72 2.16
C TYR A 11 -0.58 -4.87 1.32
N VAL A 12 -1.45 -5.46 0.49
CA VAL A 12 -1.06 -6.36 -0.61
C VAL A 12 -1.07 -5.55 -1.90
N SER A 13 -0.05 -5.72 -2.75
CA SER A 13 0.02 -4.99 -4.01
C SER A 13 -1.14 -5.40 -4.93
N LYS A 14 -2.00 -4.44 -5.22
CA LYS A 14 -3.12 -4.53 -6.17
C LYS A 14 -3.15 -3.26 -7.01
N ASN A 15 -3.76 -3.36 -8.19
CA ASN A 15 -3.86 -2.25 -9.15
C ASN A 15 -2.50 -1.71 -9.64
N SER A 16 -1.42 -2.50 -9.50
CA SER A 16 -0.14 -2.19 -10.13
C SER A 16 -0.23 -2.48 -11.63
N LEU A 17 -0.32 -1.44 -12.46
CA LEU A 17 -0.20 -1.59 -13.91
C LEU A 17 1.24 -2.01 -14.24
N LYS A 18 1.41 -3.19 -14.82
CA LYS A 18 2.71 -3.63 -15.38
C LYS A 18 3.07 -2.88 -16.67
N TYR A 19 2.09 -2.21 -17.27
CA TYR A 19 2.28 -1.46 -18.50
C TYR A 19 2.94 -0.11 -18.21
N VAL A 20 4.14 0.08 -18.73
CA VAL A 20 4.81 1.38 -18.77
C VAL A 20 4.59 1.96 -20.17
N PRO A 21 3.77 3.02 -20.32
CA PRO A 21 3.59 3.64 -21.62
C PRO A 21 4.93 4.19 -22.14
N LYS A 22 5.26 3.87 -23.39
CA LYS A 22 6.41 4.45 -24.08
C LYS A 22 6.06 5.89 -24.48
N ILE A 23 6.34 6.83 -23.57
CA ILE A 23 6.16 8.26 -23.83
C ILE A 23 7.43 8.79 -24.51
N ASN A 24 7.29 9.33 -25.71
CA ASN A 24 8.37 10.00 -26.42
C ASN A 24 8.89 11.20 -25.59
N VAL A 25 10.20 11.44 -25.65
CA VAL A 25 10.87 12.62 -25.08
C VAL A 25 10.18 13.92 -25.47
N ARG A 26 9.74 14.07 -26.74
CA ARG A 26 9.02 15.27 -27.21
C ARG A 26 7.71 15.49 -26.46
N ASP A 27 6.91 14.45 -26.29
CA ASP A 27 5.62 14.54 -25.60
C ASP A 27 5.81 14.80 -24.11
N ARG A 28 6.85 14.21 -23.51
CA ARG A 28 7.24 14.51 -22.12
C ARG A 28 7.64 15.98 -21.94
N HIS A 29 8.41 16.55 -22.86
CA HIS A 29 8.77 17.96 -22.82
C HIS A 29 7.55 18.87 -22.98
N ARG A 30 6.67 18.56 -23.93
CA ARG A 30 5.42 19.28 -24.13
C ARG A 30 4.54 19.24 -22.88
N HIS A 31 4.33 18.05 -22.31
CA HIS A 31 3.60 17.89 -21.05
C HIS A 31 4.21 18.72 -19.93
N LYS A 32 5.53 18.74 -19.79
CA LYS A 32 6.23 19.57 -18.79
C LYS A 32 6.00 21.07 -18.99
N GLN A 33 5.86 21.53 -20.22
CA GLN A 33 5.53 22.93 -20.52
C GLN A 33 4.08 23.26 -20.15
N HIS A 34 3.12 22.38 -20.49
CA HIS A 34 1.71 22.60 -20.19
C HIS A 34 1.37 22.45 -18.70
N SER A 35 2.02 21.53 -17.99
CA SER A 35 1.80 21.25 -16.56
C SER A 35 2.93 21.81 -15.69
N PHE A 36 3.53 22.93 -16.08
CA PHE A 36 4.72 23.49 -15.44
C PHE A 36 4.59 23.61 -13.91
N LEU A 37 3.43 24.08 -13.43
CA LEU A 37 3.15 24.26 -12.00
C LEU A 37 3.19 22.94 -11.22
N ASP A 38 2.63 21.87 -11.79
CA ASP A 38 2.66 20.53 -11.16
C ASP A 38 4.09 20.01 -11.02
N TYR A 39 4.93 20.22 -12.04
CA TYR A 39 6.35 19.87 -11.95
C TYR A 39 7.08 20.71 -10.90
N CYS A 40 6.77 22.00 -10.78
CA CYS A 40 7.35 22.85 -9.73
C CYS A 40 6.98 22.35 -8.33
N LEU A 41 5.70 22.06 -8.09
CA LEU A 41 5.20 21.53 -6.82
C LEU A 41 5.82 20.17 -6.51
N TYR A 42 5.79 19.24 -7.47
CA TYR A 42 6.38 17.92 -7.31
C TYR A 42 7.87 18.00 -6.95
N ASN A 43 8.66 18.79 -7.68
CA ASN A 43 10.09 18.92 -7.43
C ASN A 43 10.39 19.60 -6.08
N PHE A 44 9.55 20.54 -5.65
CA PHE A 44 9.68 21.16 -4.32
C PHE A 44 9.45 20.11 -3.22
N PHE A 45 8.30 19.42 -3.24
CA PHE A 45 7.96 18.45 -2.22
C PHE A 45 8.83 17.20 -2.25
N LEU A 46 9.31 16.76 -3.42
CA LEU A 46 10.28 15.68 -3.53
C LEU A 46 11.57 16.02 -2.79
N ARG A 47 12.07 17.25 -2.92
CA ARG A 47 13.27 17.72 -2.19
C ARG A 47 12.99 17.82 -0.69
N VAL A 48 11.83 18.35 -0.30
CA VAL A 48 11.42 18.42 1.12
C VAL A 48 11.32 17.03 1.73
N PHE A 49 10.71 16.07 1.03
CA PHE A 49 10.56 14.69 1.45
C PHE A 49 11.92 14.05 1.70
N TRP A 50 12.81 14.07 0.71
CA TRP A 50 14.14 13.45 0.87
C TRP A 50 15.00 14.14 1.93
N ARG A 51 14.85 15.46 2.11
CA ARG A 51 15.48 16.16 3.22
C ARG A 51 14.97 15.63 4.57
N LYS A 52 13.66 15.50 4.75
CA LYS A 52 13.07 14.97 5.98
C LYS A 52 13.47 13.52 6.25
N VAL A 53 13.46 12.68 5.22
CA VAL A 53 13.89 11.26 5.31
C VAL A 53 15.36 11.16 5.74
N ARG A 54 16.26 11.92 5.12
CA ARG A 54 17.69 11.91 5.50
C ARG A 54 17.99 12.50 6.88
N GLN A 55 17.06 13.26 7.45
CA GLN A 55 17.17 13.81 8.80
C GLN A 55 16.65 12.85 9.87
N GLN A 56 15.99 11.75 9.49
CA GLN A 56 15.57 10.74 10.46
C GLN A 56 16.78 9.94 10.96
N GLY A 57 16.63 9.34 12.15
CA GLY A 57 17.64 8.49 12.75
C GLY A 57 17.69 7.08 12.14
N GLU A 58 18.58 6.26 12.69
CA GLU A 58 18.71 4.85 12.32
C GLU A 58 17.44 4.05 12.62
N ASP A 59 16.76 4.37 13.72
CA ASP A 59 15.47 3.82 14.13
C ASP A 59 14.42 3.85 13.02
N PHE A 60 14.25 5.00 12.36
CA PHE A 60 13.33 5.15 11.24
C PHE A 60 13.69 4.21 10.08
N HIS A 61 14.98 4.10 9.77
CA HIS A 61 15.43 3.25 8.67
C HIS A 61 15.27 1.76 8.98
N MET A 62 15.47 1.36 10.24
CA MET A 62 15.19 0.01 10.73
C MET A 62 13.69 -0.29 10.65
N GLU A 63 12.83 0.62 11.10
CA GLU A 63 11.36 0.50 11.01
C GLU A 63 10.92 0.32 9.55
N VAL A 64 11.44 1.13 8.62
CA VAL A 64 11.11 1.01 7.19
C VAL A 64 11.59 -0.32 6.59
N ALA A 65 12.77 -0.81 6.99
CA ALA A 65 13.28 -2.09 6.55
C ALA A 65 12.40 -3.25 7.09
N TYR A 66 12.05 -3.19 8.37
CA TYR A 66 11.15 -4.14 9.01
C TYR A 66 9.77 -4.15 8.34
N PHE A 67 9.17 -2.98 8.13
CA PHE A 67 7.89 -2.83 7.45
C PHE A 67 7.89 -3.49 6.07
N ARG A 68 8.96 -3.33 5.28
CA ARG A 68 9.06 -3.97 3.95
C ARG A 68 9.04 -5.49 4.04
N GLN A 69 9.74 -6.06 5.03
CA GLN A 69 9.77 -7.50 5.27
C GLN A 69 8.40 -8.01 5.72
N LEU A 70 7.81 -7.36 6.73
CA LEU A 70 6.48 -7.69 7.24
C LEU A 70 5.42 -7.63 6.15
N ARG A 71 5.39 -6.54 5.37
CA ARG A 71 4.47 -6.37 4.24
C ARG A 71 4.64 -7.46 3.18
N SER A 72 5.87 -7.85 2.86
CA SER A 72 6.13 -8.94 1.91
C SER A 72 5.60 -10.27 2.45
N ALA A 73 5.86 -10.60 3.72
CA ALA A 73 5.40 -11.84 4.34
C ALA A 73 3.85 -11.91 4.40
N VAL A 74 3.19 -10.78 4.68
CA VAL A 74 1.72 -10.67 4.63
C VAL A 74 1.19 -10.86 3.21
N GLU A 75 1.84 -10.25 2.22
CA GLU A 75 1.49 -10.41 0.81
C GLU A 75 1.61 -11.86 0.34
N ASP A 76 2.70 -12.54 0.69
CA ASP A 76 2.90 -13.95 0.38
C ASP A 76 1.84 -14.82 1.06
N PHE A 77 1.59 -14.61 2.34
CA PHE A 77 0.53 -15.31 3.08
C PHE A 77 -0.85 -15.14 2.42
N CYS A 78 -1.26 -13.91 2.13
CA CYS A 78 -2.57 -13.65 1.53
C CYS A 78 -2.68 -14.21 0.11
N ASN A 79 -1.59 -14.20 -0.67
CA ASN A 79 -1.56 -14.82 -1.99
C ASN A 79 -1.67 -16.35 -1.91
N GLU A 80 -1.02 -16.99 -0.93
CA GLU A 80 -1.12 -18.44 -0.69
C GLU A 80 -2.52 -18.86 -0.23
N GLN A 81 -3.15 -18.10 0.68
CA GLN A 81 -4.56 -18.31 1.08
C GLN A 81 -5.49 -18.34 -0.12
N LYS A 82 -5.28 -17.43 -1.08
CA LYS A 82 -6.14 -17.27 -2.26
C LYS A 82 -5.91 -18.37 -3.29
N LYS A 83 -4.66 -18.82 -3.47
CA LYS A 83 -4.28 -19.82 -4.47
C LYS A 83 -4.55 -21.26 -4.03
N ASN A 84 -4.40 -21.55 -2.74
CA ASN A 84 -4.43 -22.91 -2.22
C ASN A 84 -5.55 -23.08 -1.16
N PRO A 85 -6.71 -23.64 -1.54
CA PRO A 85 -7.83 -23.87 -0.63
C PRO A 85 -7.51 -24.81 0.55
N VAL A 86 -6.48 -25.66 0.40
CA VAL A 86 -6.04 -26.65 1.39
C VAL A 86 -5.00 -26.07 2.35
N PHE A 87 -4.58 -24.82 2.16
CA PHE A 87 -3.61 -24.16 3.02
C PHE A 87 -4.12 -24.08 4.46
N LYS A 88 -3.42 -24.79 5.36
CA LYS A 88 -3.87 -25.07 6.73
C LYS A 88 -3.74 -23.87 7.66
N ARG A 89 -2.69 -23.06 7.49
CA ARG A 89 -2.49 -21.86 8.31
C ARG A 89 -3.65 -20.91 7.99
N ARG A 90 -4.40 -20.44 8.98
CA ARG A 90 -5.55 -19.53 8.77
C ARG A 90 -5.27 -18.08 9.16
N VAL A 91 -4.21 -17.87 9.94
CA VAL A 91 -3.82 -16.58 10.49
C VAL A 91 -2.31 -16.40 10.32
N PHE A 92 -1.92 -15.23 9.82
CA PHE A 92 -0.55 -14.74 9.92
C PHE A 92 -0.44 -13.92 11.20
N GLU A 93 0.61 -14.18 11.97
CA GLU A 93 0.84 -13.56 13.26
C GLU A 93 2.26 -12.99 13.25
N ALA A 94 2.39 -11.75 13.73
CA ALA A 94 3.68 -11.13 14.03
C ALA A 94 3.61 -10.60 15.46
N GLU A 95 4.54 -11.07 16.29
CA GLU A 95 4.64 -10.69 17.70
C GLU A 95 5.00 -9.20 17.82
N ALA A 96 4.53 -8.60 18.90
CA ALA A 96 4.82 -7.23 19.26
C ALA A 96 6.33 -6.97 19.36
N ASN A 97 6.74 -5.80 18.91
CA ASN A 97 8.11 -5.30 19.02
C ASN A 97 8.09 -3.79 19.17
N GLU A 98 9.27 -3.16 19.07
CA GLU A 98 9.44 -1.71 19.19
C GLU A 98 8.66 -0.89 18.15
N PHE A 99 8.28 -1.48 17.01
CA PHE A 99 7.60 -0.78 15.92
C PHE A 99 6.08 -0.99 15.90
N HIS A 100 5.57 -2.08 16.47
CA HIS A 100 4.13 -2.38 16.47
C HIS A 100 3.69 -3.33 17.60
N PRO A 101 2.43 -3.25 18.04
CA PRO A 101 1.81 -4.28 18.89
C PRO A 101 1.54 -5.56 18.09
N ASP A 102 1.04 -6.63 18.72
CA ASP A 102 0.73 -7.88 18.01
C ASP A 102 -0.16 -7.67 16.78
N ILE A 103 0.24 -8.27 15.66
CA ILE A 103 -0.49 -8.21 14.39
C ILE A 103 -1.02 -9.59 14.06
N ALA A 104 -2.32 -9.67 13.82
CA ALA A 104 -2.99 -10.85 13.28
C ALA A 104 -3.71 -10.52 11.97
N ILE A 105 -3.35 -11.23 10.90
CA ILE A 105 -4.01 -11.16 9.59
C ILE A 105 -4.71 -12.49 9.32
N ASN A 106 -6.04 -12.47 9.32
CA ASN A 106 -6.86 -13.65 9.05
C ASN A 106 -7.31 -13.71 7.58
N LYS A 107 -8.03 -14.78 7.22
CA LYS A 107 -8.58 -14.99 5.88
C LYS A 107 -9.45 -13.83 5.41
N ASP A 108 -10.37 -13.33 6.25
CA ASP A 108 -11.29 -12.26 5.87
C ASP A 108 -10.55 -10.95 5.55
N LEU A 109 -9.51 -10.63 6.34
CA LEU A 109 -8.67 -9.48 6.09
C LEU A 109 -7.86 -9.65 4.80
N CYS A 110 -7.30 -10.84 4.55
CA CYS A 110 -6.65 -11.14 3.26
C CYS A 110 -7.61 -11.03 2.08
N GLU A 111 -8.87 -11.46 2.23
CA GLU A 111 -9.89 -11.32 1.18
C GLU A 111 -10.10 -9.85 0.85
N LEU A 112 -10.23 -8.97 1.85
CA LEU A 112 -10.33 -7.52 1.65
C LEU A 112 -9.09 -6.92 0.99
N MET A 113 -7.89 -7.23 1.50
CA MET A 113 -6.62 -6.70 1.00
C MET A 113 -6.31 -7.16 -0.45
N THR A 114 -6.91 -8.26 -0.90
CA THR A 114 -6.66 -8.83 -2.24
C THR A 114 -7.71 -8.47 -3.29
N LEU A 115 -8.74 -7.70 -2.92
CA LEU A 115 -9.70 -7.14 -3.88
C LEU A 115 -9.01 -6.12 -4.80
N ASN A 116 -9.44 -6.07 -6.06
CA ASN A 116 -9.09 -4.93 -6.91
C ASN A 116 -9.89 -3.70 -6.49
N GLU A 117 -9.51 -2.53 -7.01
CA GLU A 117 -10.15 -1.25 -6.66
C GLU A 117 -11.67 -1.25 -6.89
N VAL A 118 -12.13 -1.83 -8.01
CA VAL A 118 -13.54 -1.83 -8.39
C VAL A 118 -14.35 -2.68 -7.41
N ASP A 119 -13.90 -3.90 -7.12
CA ASP A 119 -14.58 -4.81 -6.19
C ASP A 119 -14.60 -4.25 -4.77
N PHE A 120 -13.49 -3.68 -4.33
CA PHE A 120 -13.38 -3.06 -3.00
C PHE A 120 -14.32 -1.86 -2.87
N THR A 121 -14.33 -0.97 -3.86
CA THR A 121 -15.20 0.22 -3.90
C THR A 121 -16.67 -0.17 -3.93
N ASN A 122 -17.05 -1.16 -4.73
CA ASN A 122 -18.42 -1.68 -4.74
C ASN A 122 -18.81 -2.24 -3.37
N LYS A 123 -17.95 -3.05 -2.74
CA LYS A 123 -18.19 -3.58 -1.39
C LYS A 123 -18.40 -2.47 -0.37
N LEU A 124 -17.59 -1.40 -0.42
CA LEU A 124 -17.75 -0.23 0.45
C LEU A 124 -19.05 0.53 0.18
N LYS A 125 -19.37 0.78 -1.09
CA LYS A 125 -20.60 1.45 -1.51
C LYS A 125 -21.84 0.72 -0.96
N TRP A 126 -21.88 -0.60 -1.09
CA TRP A 126 -22.99 -1.41 -0.58
C TRP A 126 -23.08 -1.44 0.93
N ARG A 127 -21.94 -1.32 1.63
CA ARG A 127 -21.91 -1.20 3.09
C ARG A 127 -22.44 0.15 3.57
N GLN A 128 -22.14 1.24 2.85
CA GLN A 128 -22.57 2.60 3.20
C GLN A 128 -24.03 2.87 2.78
N PHE A 129 -24.44 2.33 1.63
CA PHE A 129 -25.75 2.58 1.04
C PHE A 129 -26.46 1.26 0.69
N PRO A 130 -26.90 0.48 1.69
CA PRO A 130 -27.51 -0.83 1.46
C PRO A 130 -28.78 -0.76 0.61
N ASN A 131 -29.53 0.33 0.70
CA ASN A 131 -30.80 0.54 -0.02
C ASN A 131 -30.64 0.81 -1.52
N LEU A 132 -29.42 1.03 -2.01
CA LEU A 132 -29.14 1.25 -3.43
C LEU A 132 -28.76 -0.04 -4.17
N ARG A 133 -28.76 -1.18 -3.48
CA ARG A 133 -28.38 -2.48 -4.06
C ARG A 133 -29.46 -2.92 -5.07
N PRO A 134 -29.09 -3.16 -6.36
CA PRO A 134 -30.03 -3.63 -7.36
C PRO A 134 -30.53 -5.05 -7.08
#